data_AF-A0A834DIL3-F1
#
_entry.id   AF-A0A834DIL3-F1
#
_cell.length_a   1.000
_cell.length_b   1.000
_cell.length_c   1.000
_cell.angle_alpha   90.00
_cell.angle_beta   90.00
_cell.angle_gamma   90.00
#
_symmetry.space_group_name_H-M   'P 1'
#
loop_
_entity.id
_entity.type
_entity.pdbx_description
1 polymer ?
#
loop_
_entity_poly.entity_id
_entity_poly.type
_entity_poly.pdbx_seq_one_letter_code
_entity_poly.pdbx_strand_id
1 'polypeptide(L)'
;MVATQPIPTGHEIFNTYGKMANWQLIHMYGFVEPYPDNTDDTADIQMVTVREAALQGAKGEAARLLLQERWDYLCSLEMVGEEGAFVIGREEVLTEEELTTTLKVLCMPAEEFREVQDQDGWGDEEREEDSLTITNIPKLKESWRQLLRDSVLLTLQTYATDLKTEQDLLSNEEVYTKLSWRERQALQVRYGQKMILHQLLELTS
;
A
#
# COMPACT_ATOMS: atom_id res chain seq x y z
N MET A 1 22.72 -18.32 16.45
CA MET A 1 21.26 -18.47 16.62
C MET A 1 20.94 -18.30 18.09
N VAL A 2 20.02 -17.40 18.45
CA VAL A 2 19.63 -17.09 19.84
C VAL A 2 18.10 -17.07 19.91
N ALA A 3 17.51 -17.66 20.96
CA ALA A 3 16.06 -17.65 21.15
C ALA A 3 15.57 -16.27 21.60
N THR A 4 14.55 -15.74 20.94
CA THR A 4 13.90 -14.46 21.29
C THR A 4 12.66 -14.65 22.17
N GLN A 5 12.14 -15.88 22.27
CA GLN A 5 11.01 -16.27 23.11
C GLN A 5 11.27 -17.63 23.79
N PRO A 6 10.55 -17.96 24.89
CA PRO A 6 10.61 -19.29 25.49
C PRO A 6 10.13 -20.39 24.52
N ILE A 7 10.88 -21.49 24.41
CA ILE A 7 10.56 -22.61 23.51
C ILE A 7 10.26 -23.86 24.36
N PRO A 8 8.99 -24.29 24.50
CA PRO A 8 8.66 -25.47 25.27
C PRO A 8 9.17 -26.76 24.60
N THR A 9 9.35 -27.83 25.38
CA THR A 9 9.81 -29.12 24.85
C THR A 9 8.83 -29.65 23.78
N GLY A 10 9.38 -30.15 22.67
CA GLY A 10 8.60 -30.70 21.55
C GLY A 10 8.07 -29.68 20.55
N HIS A 11 8.31 -28.38 20.76
CA HIS A 11 7.92 -27.33 19.81
C HIS A 11 9.01 -27.10 18.76
N GLU A 12 8.57 -26.75 17.55
CA GLU A 12 9.46 -26.36 16.46
C GLU A 12 10.14 -25.01 16.75
N ILE A 13 11.38 -24.84 16.28
CA ILE A 13 12.16 -23.61 16.45
C ILE A 13 12.09 -22.84 15.15
N PHE A 14 11.40 -21.70 15.17
CA PHE A 14 11.26 -20.82 14.02
C PHE A 14 12.32 -19.71 14.04
N ASN A 15 12.97 -19.47 12.90
CA ASN A 15 13.76 -18.27 12.65
C ASN A 15 12.89 -17.22 11.92
N THR A 16 13.28 -15.95 11.94
CA THR A 16 12.73 -14.93 11.04
C THR A 16 13.65 -14.76 9.83
N TYR A 17 13.07 -14.68 8.63
CA TYR A 17 13.78 -14.33 7.40
C TYR A 17 13.75 -12.81 7.12
N GLY A 18 13.11 -12.04 8.01
CA GLY A 18 12.77 -10.64 7.83
C GLY A 18 11.28 -10.41 8.03
N LYS A 19 10.85 -9.16 7.91
CA LYS A 19 9.43 -8.79 7.77
C LYS A 19 9.02 -9.09 6.33
N MET A 20 8.40 -10.24 6.10
CA MET A 20 8.18 -10.77 4.75
C MET A 20 6.68 -10.91 4.46
N ALA A 21 6.21 -10.18 3.45
CA ALA A 21 4.86 -10.36 2.94
C ALA A 21 4.69 -11.70 2.22
N ASN A 22 3.47 -12.20 2.13
CA ASN A 22 3.19 -13.51 1.52
C ASN A 22 3.60 -13.56 0.04
N TRP A 23 3.49 -12.46 -0.69
CA TRP A 23 3.94 -12.39 -2.08
C TRP A 23 5.47 -12.56 -2.21
N GLN A 24 6.24 -12.08 -1.21
CA GLN A 24 7.69 -12.25 -1.15
C GLN A 24 8.06 -13.67 -0.72
N LEU A 25 7.35 -14.23 0.27
CA LEU A 25 7.56 -15.61 0.74
C LEU A 25 7.35 -16.62 -0.41
N ILE A 26 6.28 -16.47 -1.19
CA ILE A 26 6.03 -17.39 -2.30
C ILE A 26 7.07 -17.23 -3.41
N HIS A 27 7.51 -16.00 -3.69
CA HIS A 27 8.47 -15.71 -4.74
C HIS A 27 9.88 -16.24 -4.40
N MET A 28 10.34 -16.00 -3.17
CA MET A 28 11.72 -16.30 -2.75
C MET A 28 11.87 -17.69 -2.13
N TYR A 29 10.84 -18.18 -1.45
CA TYR A 29 10.91 -19.40 -0.65
C TYR A 29 9.86 -20.47 -1.01
N GLY A 30 8.93 -20.17 -1.93
CA GLY A 30 7.96 -21.15 -2.46
C GLY A 30 6.86 -21.57 -1.48
N PHE A 31 6.65 -20.82 -0.40
CA PHE A 31 5.58 -21.05 0.57
C PHE A 31 4.88 -19.75 0.96
N VAL A 32 3.75 -19.86 1.66
CA VAL A 32 2.98 -18.73 2.22
C VAL A 32 2.54 -19.11 3.62
N GLU A 33 2.32 -18.10 4.46
CA GLU A 33 1.69 -18.26 5.76
C GLU A 33 0.17 -18.04 5.62
N PRO A 34 -0.66 -18.99 6.07
CA PRO A 34 -2.10 -18.91 5.88
C PRO A 34 -2.71 -17.77 6.71
N TYR A 35 -3.71 -17.08 6.17
CA TYR A 35 -4.39 -16.00 6.90
C TYR A 35 -5.06 -16.53 8.18
N PRO A 36 -4.93 -15.85 9.34
CA PRO A 36 -4.34 -14.52 9.56
C PRO A 36 -2.88 -14.52 10.08
N ASP A 37 -2.15 -15.62 9.93
CA ASP A 37 -0.87 -15.88 10.63
C ASP A 37 0.24 -14.88 10.26
N ASN A 38 0.32 -14.48 8.98
CA ASN A 38 1.29 -13.47 8.56
C ASN A 38 0.88 -12.07 9.04
N THR A 39 1.50 -11.61 10.13
CA THR A 39 1.30 -10.25 10.64
C THR A 39 2.08 -9.20 9.84
N ASP A 40 3.11 -9.60 9.13
CA ASP A 40 3.98 -8.74 8.30
C ASP A 40 3.51 -8.70 6.83
N ASP A 41 2.29 -9.15 6.53
CA ASP A 41 1.74 -9.14 5.17
C ASP A 41 1.51 -7.71 4.65
N THR A 42 1.69 -7.51 3.36
CA THR A 42 1.60 -6.18 2.71
C THR A 42 0.84 -6.24 1.39
N ALA A 43 0.29 -5.09 1.01
CA ALA A 43 -0.24 -4.84 -0.33
C ALA A 43 0.44 -3.63 -0.97
N ASP A 44 0.70 -3.71 -2.27
CA ASP A 44 1.40 -2.66 -3.00
C ASP A 44 0.42 -1.82 -3.81
N ILE A 45 0.58 -0.50 -3.76
CA ILE A 45 -0.07 0.46 -4.66
C ILE A 45 1.02 1.02 -5.56
N GLN A 46 0.98 0.72 -6.86
CA GLN A 46 1.98 1.24 -7.79
C GLN A 46 1.97 2.77 -7.77
N MET A 47 3.14 3.40 -7.71
CA MET A 47 3.24 4.86 -7.60
C MET A 47 2.54 5.54 -8.78
N VAL A 48 2.68 4.99 -9.99
CA VAL A 48 2.01 5.46 -11.21
C VAL A 48 0.48 5.34 -11.15
N THR A 49 -0.07 4.43 -10.35
CA THR A 49 -1.53 4.33 -10.12
C THR A 49 -2.05 5.52 -9.33
N VAL A 50 -1.25 6.06 -8.39
CA VAL A 50 -1.60 7.29 -7.66
C VAL A 50 -1.59 8.49 -8.62
N ARG A 51 -0.61 8.57 -9.52
CA ARG A 51 -0.60 9.57 -10.60
C ARG A 51 -1.83 9.43 -11.48
N GLU A 52 -2.19 8.20 -11.87
CA GLU A 52 -3.37 7.94 -12.69
C GLU A 52 -4.65 8.40 -12.01
N ALA A 53 -4.84 8.07 -10.73
CA ALA A 53 -5.98 8.54 -9.93
C ALA A 53 -6.08 10.08 -9.92
N ALA A 54 -4.95 10.77 -9.71
CA ALA A 54 -4.92 12.22 -9.74
C ALA A 54 -5.22 12.80 -11.13
N LEU A 55 -4.76 12.15 -12.21
CA LEU A 55 -5.08 12.54 -13.59
C LEU A 55 -6.57 12.37 -13.92
N GLN A 56 -7.22 11.33 -13.39
CA GLN A 56 -8.67 11.12 -13.57
C GLN A 56 -9.50 12.21 -12.89
N GLY A 57 -9.03 12.77 -11.77
CA GLY A 57 -9.66 13.91 -11.08
C GLY A 57 -9.41 15.27 -11.73
N ALA A 58 -8.38 15.42 -12.56
CA ALA A 58 -7.98 16.69 -13.16
C ALA A 58 -8.96 17.18 -14.25
N LYS A 59 -9.49 18.39 -14.08
CA LYS A 59 -10.43 19.02 -15.04
C LYS A 59 -9.69 19.92 -16.03
N GLY A 60 -9.41 19.38 -17.22
CA GLY A 60 -8.83 20.12 -18.34
C GLY A 60 -7.32 19.95 -18.49
N GLU A 61 -6.78 20.43 -19.61
CA GLU A 61 -5.36 20.22 -19.98
C GLU A 61 -4.40 20.95 -19.05
N ALA A 62 -4.71 22.18 -18.64
CA ALA A 62 -3.86 22.96 -17.73
C ALA A 62 -3.67 22.25 -16.37
N ALA A 63 -4.72 21.63 -15.83
CA ALA A 63 -4.64 20.87 -14.58
C ALA A 63 -3.78 19.60 -14.73
N ARG A 64 -3.84 18.94 -15.90
CA ARG A 64 -3.01 17.76 -16.20
C ARG A 64 -1.53 18.12 -16.34
N LEU A 65 -1.22 19.25 -17.00
CA LEU A 65 0.15 19.74 -17.11
C LEU A 65 0.74 20.06 -15.74
N LEU A 66 0.00 20.78 -14.89
CA LEU A 66 0.44 21.06 -13.51
C LEU A 66 0.66 19.78 -12.70
N LEU A 67 -0.20 18.77 -12.88
CA LEU A 67 -0.01 17.48 -12.20
C LEU A 67 1.26 16.77 -12.67
N GLN A 68 1.59 16.88 -13.95
CA GLN A 68 2.83 16.33 -14.48
C GLN A 68 4.06 17.06 -13.92
N GLU A 69 4.01 18.39 -13.81
CA GLU A 69 5.06 19.18 -13.15
C GLU A 69 5.26 18.75 -11.68
N ARG A 70 4.16 18.50 -10.96
CA ARG A 70 4.18 17.97 -9.58
C ARG A 70 4.79 16.58 -9.49
N TRP A 71 4.48 15.71 -10.46
CA TRP A 71 5.05 14.38 -10.54
C TRP A 71 6.56 14.42 -10.82
N ASP A 72 6.99 15.24 -11.77
CA ASP A 72 8.40 15.40 -12.11
C ASP A 72 9.19 15.98 -10.92
N TYR A 73 8.58 16.88 -10.15
CA TYR A 73 9.15 17.36 -8.88
C TYR A 73 9.30 16.23 -7.85
N LEU A 74 8.27 15.41 -7.63
CA LEU A 74 8.36 14.25 -6.73
C LEU A 74 9.44 13.24 -7.18
N CYS A 75 9.63 13.05 -8.49
CA CYS A 75 10.73 12.25 -9.04
C CYS A 75 12.09 12.88 -8.72
N SER A 76 12.22 14.21 -8.81
CA SER A 76 13.46 14.93 -8.47
C SER A 76 13.82 14.82 -6.97
N LEU A 77 12.82 14.64 -6.11
CA LEU A 77 12.99 14.38 -4.69
C LEU A 77 13.22 12.89 -4.35
N GLU A 78 13.25 12.00 -5.35
CA GLU A 78 13.35 10.55 -5.17
C GLU A 78 12.21 9.94 -4.33
N MET A 79 11.07 10.65 -4.20
CA MET A 79 9.90 10.18 -3.46
C MET A 79 9.02 9.24 -4.28
N VAL A 80 9.09 9.35 -5.61
CA VAL A 80 8.35 8.47 -6.53
C VAL A 80 9.19 8.06 -7.74
N GLY A 81 8.85 6.92 -8.34
CA GLY A 81 9.44 6.44 -9.58
C GLY A 81 8.42 5.70 -10.45
N GLU A 82 8.73 5.53 -11.74
CA GLU A 82 7.83 4.87 -12.70
C GLU A 82 7.61 3.37 -12.41
N GLU A 83 8.57 2.73 -11.76
CA GLU A 83 8.53 1.28 -11.42
C GLU A 83 8.35 1.03 -9.91
N GLY A 84 8.18 2.09 -9.12
CA GLY A 84 8.05 2.00 -7.66
C GLY A 84 6.62 1.73 -7.20
N ALA A 85 6.49 1.28 -5.96
CA ALA A 85 5.22 1.08 -5.29
C ALA A 85 5.25 1.59 -3.86
N PHE A 86 4.11 2.12 -3.40
CA PHE A 86 3.86 2.36 -1.99
C PHE A 86 3.44 1.05 -1.32
N VAL A 87 4.04 0.75 -0.17
CA VAL A 87 3.85 -0.53 0.52
C VAL A 87 2.94 -0.32 1.73
N ILE A 88 1.76 -0.92 1.70
CA ILE A 88 0.74 -0.82 2.73
C ILE A 88 0.77 -2.08 3.60
N GLY A 89 1.05 -1.92 4.89
CA GLY A 89 0.95 -3.00 5.87
C GLY A 89 -0.45 -3.08 6.51
N ARG A 90 -0.62 -4.03 7.44
CA ARG A 90 -1.89 -4.23 8.16
C ARG A 90 -2.23 -3.12 9.16
N GLU A 91 -1.21 -2.49 9.75
CA GLU A 91 -1.35 -1.48 10.82
C GLU A 91 -0.80 -0.10 10.41
N GLU A 92 0.16 -0.06 9.50
CA GLU A 92 0.85 1.14 9.06
C GLU A 92 1.30 1.03 7.60
N VAL A 93 1.52 2.17 6.95
CA VAL A 93 2.20 2.25 5.65
C VAL A 93 3.71 2.17 5.89
N LEU A 94 4.40 1.28 5.17
CA LEU A 94 5.84 1.08 5.31
C LEU A 94 6.67 2.12 4.54
N THR A 95 6.14 2.63 3.42
CA THR A 95 6.70 3.75 2.64
C THR A 95 6.01 5.06 3.03
N GLU A 96 6.07 5.38 4.32
CA GLU A 96 5.29 6.46 4.93
C GLU A 96 5.72 7.85 4.42
N GLU A 97 7.02 8.12 4.40
CA GLU A 97 7.58 9.39 3.93
C GLU A 97 7.25 9.64 2.45
N GLU A 98 7.41 8.61 1.62
CA GLU A 98 7.13 8.69 0.19
C GLU A 98 5.64 8.96 -0.08
N LEU A 99 4.75 8.24 0.61
CA LEU A 99 3.30 8.40 0.40
C LEU A 99 2.78 9.73 0.96
N THR A 100 3.20 10.15 2.15
CA THR A 100 2.80 11.44 2.73
C THR A 100 3.24 12.61 1.88
N THR A 101 4.49 12.62 1.42
CA THR A 101 5.03 13.66 0.55
C THR A 101 4.30 13.70 -0.78
N THR A 102 4.00 12.53 -1.35
CA THR A 102 3.23 12.42 -2.60
C THR A 102 1.82 12.99 -2.45
N LEU A 103 1.09 12.61 -1.40
CA LEU A 103 -0.26 13.14 -1.15
C LEU A 103 -0.24 14.65 -0.95
N LYS A 104 0.72 15.18 -0.18
CA LYS A 104 0.87 16.62 0.03
C LYS A 104 1.11 17.37 -1.27
N VAL A 105 2.10 16.97 -2.06
CA VAL A 105 2.46 17.66 -3.32
C VAL A 105 1.34 17.55 -4.36
N LEU A 106 0.70 16.39 -4.50
CA LEU A 106 -0.37 16.22 -5.48
C LEU A 106 -1.65 16.98 -5.09
N CYS A 107 -1.92 17.16 -3.80
CA CYS A 107 -3.16 17.79 -3.32
C CYS A 107 -3.04 19.25 -2.85
N MET A 108 -1.83 19.81 -2.72
CA MET A 108 -1.65 21.23 -2.32
C MET A 108 -2.17 22.20 -3.39
N PRO A 109 -2.51 23.46 -3.04
CA PRO A 109 -2.81 24.52 -3.99
C PRO A 109 -1.67 24.79 -4.98
N ALA A 110 -2.01 25.33 -6.16
CA ALA A 110 -1.02 25.62 -7.21
C ALA A 110 -0.01 26.71 -6.78
N GLU A 111 -0.46 27.70 -6.00
CA GLU A 111 0.41 28.77 -5.52
C GLU A 111 1.40 28.25 -4.46
N GLU A 112 0.95 27.39 -3.53
CA GLU A 112 1.83 26.74 -2.54
C GLU A 112 2.90 25.89 -3.25
N PHE A 113 2.52 25.15 -4.30
CA PHE A 113 3.47 24.36 -5.07
C PHE A 113 4.57 25.23 -5.74
N ARG A 114 4.23 26.42 -6.23
CA ARG A 114 5.22 27.35 -6.82
C ARG A 114 6.18 27.87 -5.77
N GLU A 115 5.69 28.21 -4.58
CA GLU A 115 6.53 28.64 -3.46
C GLU A 115 7.52 27.53 -3.05
N VAL A 116 7.07 26.28 -3.03
CA VAL A 116 7.90 25.10 -2.74
C VAL A 116 8.92 24.81 -3.84
N GLN A 117 8.61 25.12 -5.11
CA GLN A 117 9.59 25.00 -6.20
C GLN A 117 10.65 26.11 -6.16
N ASP A 118 10.27 27.33 -5.79
CA ASP A 118 11.16 28.49 -5.78
C ASP A 118 12.11 28.51 -4.57
N GLN A 119 11.70 27.88 -3.46
CA GLN A 119 12.57 27.59 -2.33
C GLN A 119 13.29 26.26 -2.64
N ASP A 120 14.60 26.30 -2.92
CA ASP A 120 15.45 25.12 -3.25
C ASP A 120 15.41 24.03 -2.15
N GLY A 121 14.32 23.26 -2.10
CA GLY A 121 14.04 22.29 -1.07
C GLY A 121 13.19 22.81 0.08
N TRP A 122 12.55 21.87 0.75
CA TRP A 122 11.82 22.11 1.98
C TRP A 122 12.81 22.61 3.05
N GLY A 123 12.69 23.87 3.45
CA GLY A 123 13.17 24.25 4.79
C GLY A 123 12.51 23.33 5.82
N ASP A 124 13.20 23.05 6.92
CA ASP A 124 12.76 22.20 8.05
C ASP A 124 11.48 22.73 8.78
N GLU A 125 10.61 23.45 8.08
CA GLU A 125 9.35 23.97 8.59
C GLU A 125 8.25 22.90 8.41
N GLU A 126 7.96 22.26 9.54
CA GLU A 126 6.77 21.44 9.80
C GLU A 126 6.56 20.29 8.80
N ARG A 127 7.40 19.25 8.94
CA ARG A 127 6.91 17.89 8.67
C ARG A 127 5.70 17.69 9.59
N GLU A 128 4.48 17.93 9.09
CA GLU A 128 3.26 17.46 9.75
C GLU A 128 3.53 15.99 10.11
N GLU A 129 3.57 15.65 11.40
CA GLU A 129 3.73 14.28 11.91
C GLU A 129 2.47 13.46 11.61
N ASP A 130 2.00 13.51 10.36
CA ASP A 130 0.84 12.80 9.86
C ASP A 130 1.24 11.36 9.56
N SER A 131 1.50 10.63 10.65
CA SER A 131 1.83 9.21 10.53
C SER A 131 0.69 8.45 9.86
N LEU A 132 1.01 7.61 8.88
CA LEU A 132 0.06 6.82 8.08
C LEU A 132 -0.27 5.48 8.74
N THR A 133 -0.63 5.55 10.02
CA THR A 133 -1.20 4.41 10.75
C THR A 133 -2.69 4.30 10.49
N ILE A 134 -3.25 3.10 10.69
CA ILE A 134 -4.70 2.87 10.58
C ILE A 134 -5.54 3.84 11.42
N THR A 135 -4.98 4.37 12.51
CA THR A 135 -5.67 5.32 13.41
C THR A 135 -5.66 6.76 12.92
N ASN A 136 -4.75 7.10 12.01
CA ASN A 136 -4.51 8.46 11.55
C ASN A 136 -4.97 8.67 10.11
N ILE A 137 -5.03 7.63 9.28
CA ILE A 137 -5.58 7.69 7.92
C ILE A 137 -6.98 8.35 7.86
N PRO A 138 -7.94 8.04 8.76
CA PRO A 138 -9.24 8.71 8.75
C PRO A 138 -9.19 10.20 9.12
N LYS A 139 -8.10 10.68 9.73
CA LYS A 139 -7.93 12.07 10.17
C LYS A 139 -7.24 12.94 9.11
N LEU A 140 -6.74 12.34 8.03
CA LEU A 140 -6.08 13.06 6.94
C LEU A 140 -7.04 14.02 6.24
N LYS A 141 -6.46 15.01 5.54
CA LYS A 141 -7.19 15.97 4.70
C LYS A 141 -8.07 15.23 3.68
N GLU A 142 -9.27 15.76 3.43
CA GLU A 142 -10.25 15.14 2.53
C GLU A 142 -9.69 14.84 1.14
N SER A 143 -8.91 15.77 0.58
CA SER A 143 -8.26 15.60 -0.72
C SER A 143 -7.28 14.43 -0.74
N TRP A 144 -6.56 14.19 0.37
CA TRP A 144 -5.60 13.10 0.50
C TRP A 144 -6.33 11.76 0.60
N ARG A 145 -7.38 11.71 1.42
CA ARG A 145 -8.22 10.50 1.56
C ARG A 145 -8.88 10.14 0.24
N GLN A 146 -9.42 11.11 -0.48
CA GLN A 146 -10.06 10.88 -1.78
C GLN A 146 -9.05 10.36 -2.82
N LEU A 147 -7.86 10.97 -2.92
CA LEU A 147 -6.83 10.50 -3.85
C LEU A 147 -6.36 9.08 -3.51
N LEU A 148 -6.14 8.79 -2.23
CA LEU A 148 -5.75 7.46 -1.77
C LEU A 148 -6.85 6.43 -2.04
N ARG A 149 -8.11 6.77 -1.77
CA ARG A 149 -9.29 5.95 -2.07
C ARG A 149 -9.36 5.59 -3.55
N ASP A 150 -9.23 6.58 -4.44
CA ASP A 150 -9.31 6.35 -5.88
C ASP A 150 -8.13 5.48 -6.37
N SER A 151 -6.94 5.68 -5.79
CA SER A 151 -5.75 4.86 -6.08
C SER A 151 -5.94 3.40 -5.64
N VAL A 152 -6.55 3.16 -4.48
CA VAL A 152 -6.88 1.81 -3.99
C VAL A 152 -7.92 1.15 -4.91
N LEU A 153 -8.93 1.88 -5.35
CA LEU A 153 -9.95 1.36 -6.27
C LEU A 153 -9.33 0.93 -7.61
N LEU A 154 -8.43 1.74 -8.18
CA LEU A 154 -7.69 1.37 -9.40
C LEU A 154 -6.79 0.15 -9.15
N THR A 155 -6.14 0.08 -7.99
CA THR A 155 -5.28 -1.07 -7.62
C THR A 155 -6.10 -2.36 -7.52
N LEU A 156 -7.28 -2.32 -6.88
CA LEU A 156 -8.18 -3.48 -6.76
C LEU A 156 -8.68 -3.98 -8.13
N GLN A 157 -8.83 -3.09 -9.12
CA GLN A 157 -9.23 -3.46 -10.48
C GLN A 157 -8.16 -4.27 -11.24
N THR A 158 -6.91 -4.26 -10.78
CA THR A 158 -5.83 -5.07 -11.41
C THR A 158 -5.95 -6.56 -11.10
N TYR A 159 -6.71 -6.94 -10.06
CA TYR A 159 -6.96 -8.32 -9.71
C TYR A 159 -8.08 -8.91 -10.58
N ALA A 160 -7.98 -10.21 -10.88
CA ALA A 160 -8.94 -10.89 -11.74
C ALA A 160 -10.36 -11.02 -11.15
N THR A 161 -10.50 -10.95 -9.83
CA THR A 161 -11.73 -11.15 -9.06
C THR A 161 -11.77 -10.17 -7.90
N ASP A 162 -12.93 -9.99 -7.27
CA ASP A 162 -13.08 -9.16 -6.07
C ASP A 162 -12.64 -9.88 -4.78
N LEU A 163 -12.67 -9.19 -3.63
CA LEU A 163 -12.38 -9.79 -2.33
C LEU A 163 -13.43 -10.83 -1.93
N LYS A 164 -14.70 -10.59 -2.26
CA LYS A 164 -15.81 -11.49 -1.87
C LYS A 164 -15.63 -12.89 -2.45
N THR A 165 -15.22 -12.99 -3.71
CA THR A 165 -14.96 -14.28 -4.36
C THR A 165 -13.85 -15.05 -3.63
N GLU A 166 -12.76 -14.38 -3.26
CA GLU A 166 -11.66 -15.03 -2.53
C GLU A 166 -12.08 -15.40 -1.10
N GLN A 167 -12.87 -14.55 -0.44
CA GLN A 167 -13.44 -14.81 0.89
C GLN A 167 -14.33 -16.05 0.87
N ASP A 168 -15.22 -16.18 -0.12
CA ASP A 168 -16.12 -17.32 -0.25
C ASP A 168 -15.35 -18.64 -0.48
N LEU A 169 -14.25 -18.58 -1.26
CA LEU A 169 -13.35 -19.72 -1.47
C LEU A 169 -12.61 -20.12 -0.19
N LEU A 170 -12.14 -19.14 0.59
CA LEU A 170 -11.37 -19.37 1.81
C LEU A 170 -12.26 -19.85 2.97
N SER A 171 -13.47 -19.31 3.08
CA SER A 171 -14.43 -19.66 4.15
C SER A 171 -15.10 -21.03 3.95
N ASN A 172 -15.13 -21.55 2.72
CA ASN A 172 -15.69 -22.87 2.44
C ASN A 172 -14.59 -23.94 2.41
N GLU A 173 -14.42 -24.67 3.52
CA GLU A 173 -13.38 -25.69 3.67
C GLU A 173 -13.47 -26.80 2.62
N GLU A 174 -14.67 -27.21 2.20
CA GLU A 174 -14.85 -28.26 1.18
C GLU A 174 -14.37 -27.79 -0.21
N VAL A 175 -14.57 -26.51 -0.53
CA VAL A 175 -14.09 -25.92 -1.79
C VAL A 175 -12.59 -25.66 -1.70
N TYR A 176 -12.11 -25.09 -0.60
CA TYR A 176 -10.69 -24.82 -0.37
C TYR A 176 -9.85 -26.10 -0.46
N THR A 177 -10.33 -27.21 0.12
CA THR A 177 -9.63 -28.50 0.07
C THR A 177 -9.67 -29.17 -1.31
N LYS A 178 -10.56 -28.76 -2.22
CA LYS A 178 -10.55 -29.20 -3.62
C LYS A 178 -9.57 -28.43 -4.49
N LEU A 179 -9.15 -27.23 -4.07
CA LEU A 179 -8.09 -26.48 -4.75
C LEU A 179 -6.76 -27.23 -4.68
N SER A 180 -6.00 -27.17 -5.77
CA SER A 180 -4.62 -27.64 -5.81
C SER A 180 -3.73 -26.82 -4.86
N TRP A 181 -2.57 -27.38 -4.52
CA TRP A 181 -1.61 -26.72 -3.63
C TRP A 181 -1.25 -25.30 -4.10
N ARG A 182 -0.95 -25.13 -5.40
CA ARG A 182 -0.58 -23.82 -5.97
C ARG A 182 -1.74 -22.83 -5.97
N GLU A 183 -2.97 -23.31 -6.21
CA GLU A 183 -4.16 -22.47 -6.15
C GLU A 183 -4.42 -21.96 -4.73
N ARG A 184 -4.24 -22.81 -3.71
CA ARG A 184 -4.35 -22.40 -2.30
C ARG A 184 -3.29 -21.37 -1.93
N GLN A 185 -2.04 -21.59 -2.33
CA GLN A 185 -0.97 -20.63 -2.05
C GLN A 185 -1.25 -19.27 -2.72
N ALA A 186 -1.65 -19.27 -3.99
CA ALA A 186 -2.01 -18.06 -4.71
C ALA A 186 -3.24 -17.36 -4.11
N LEU A 187 -4.22 -18.13 -3.62
CA LEU A 187 -5.39 -17.60 -2.91
C LEU A 187 -4.98 -16.87 -1.63
N GLN A 188 -4.08 -17.44 -0.80
CA GLN A 188 -3.60 -16.79 0.42
C GLN A 188 -2.94 -15.43 0.12
N VAL A 189 -2.07 -15.36 -0.90
CA VAL A 189 -1.43 -14.10 -1.32
C VAL A 189 -2.48 -13.06 -1.75
N ARG A 190 -3.38 -13.43 -2.68
CA ARG A 190 -4.40 -12.49 -3.19
C ARG A 190 -5.35 -12.03 -2.09
N TYR A 191 -5.75 -12.95 -1.21
CA TYR A 191 -6.67 -12.66 -0.13
C TYR A 191 -6.04 -11.70 0.88
N GLY A 192 -4.80 -11.94 1.33
CA GLY A 192 -4.07 -11.06 2.24
C GLY A 192 -3.94 -9.64 1.69
N GLN A 193 -3.50 -9.51 0.44
CA GLN A 193 -3.37 -8.21 -0.24
C GLN A 193 -4.70 -7.47 -0.35
N LYS A 194 -5.76 -8.15 -0.82
CA LYS A 194 -7.09 -7.54 -0.98
C LYS A 194 -7.69 -7.12 0.37
N MET A 195 -7.48 -7.89 1.44
CA MET A 195 -7.93 -7.53 2.78
C MET A 195 -7.32 -6.20 3.24
N ILE A 196 -6.01 -6.03 3.07
CA ILE A 196 -5.31 -4.78 3.40
C ILE A 196 -5.84 -3.61 2.56
N LEU A 197 -6.00 -3.79 1.26
CA LEU A 197 -6.53 -2.76 0.36
C LEU A 197 -7.98 -2.37 0.72
N HIS A 198 -8.84 -3.33 1.04
CA HIS A 198 -10.21 -3.06 1.46
C HIS A 198 -10.27 -2.35 2.83
N GLN A 199 -9.41 -2.73 3.78
CA GLN A 199 -9.27 -2.00 5.04
C GLN A 199 -8.88 -0.54 4.80
N LEU A 200 -7.92 -0.29 3.91
CA LEU A 200 -7.53 1.07 3.54
C LEU A 200 -8.68 1.84 2.87
N LEU A 201 -9.51 1.17 2.07
CA LEU A 201 -10.70 1.76 1.45
C LEU A 201 -11.75 2.19 2.48
N GLU A 202 -11.93 1.40 3.54
CA GLU A 202 -12.82 1.75 4.66
C GLU A 202 -12.29 2.96 5.45
N LEU A 203 -10.98 3.03 5.70
CA LEU A 203 -10.35 4.13 6.42
C LEU A 203 -10.33 5.46 5.64
N THR A 204 -10.42 5.39 4.32
CA THR A 204 -10.44 6.56 3.40
C THR A 204 -11.86 6.92 2.94
N SER A 205 -12.89 6.38 3.60
CA SER A 205 -14.30 6.69 3.33
C SER A 205 -14.83 7.95 4.03
#